data_AF-A0A1H9ETX7-F1
#
_entry.id   AF-A0A1H9ETX7-F1
#
_cell.length_a   1.000
_cell.length_b   1.000
_cell.length_c   1.000
_cell.angle_alpha   90.00
_cell.angle_beta   90.00
_cell.angle_gamma   90.00
#
_symmetry.space_group_name_H-M   'P 1'
#
loop_
_entity.id
_entity.type
_entity.pdbx_description
1 polymer ?
#
loop_
_entity_poly.entity_id
_entity_poly.type
_entity_poly.pdbx_seq_one_letter_code
_entity_poly.pdbx_strand_id
1 'polypeptide(L)'
;MVRSIESTRRVLAAVGIGGLLAAGAAATLQSANAQAAASTAYGVSASGVEAKAAQPSVSSDGAVKTAQGSVAGMGWSVSGLTVKAGAGLAEASAGNVVVAGRALGAVSATCADGVTSYKGPNVTEAKLKVSSGGGAGATIQILGADGKAAQTITVAVVSCAKGSVPPTTTPPTTTPPATTTPPASTPPTGQPTQPPTSSPKPTQKPSGTPVPQQPAPKPQLQEGHHPVTG
;
A
#
# COMPACT_ATOMS: atom_id res chain seq x y z
N MET A 1 -27.04 -10.12 -27.75
CA MET A 1 -27.88 -9.86 -26.56
C MET A 1 -27.20 -8.77 -25.74
N VAL A 2 -27.72 -7.55 -25.79
CA VAL A 2 -27.20 -6.36 -25.09
C VAL A 2 -27.96 -6.24 -23.77
N ARG A 3 -27.26 -6.27 -22.63
CA ARG A 3 -27.86 -6.01 -21.32
C ARG A 3 -27.59 -4.55 -20.94
N SER A 4 -28.61 -3.71 -21.10
CA SER A 4 -28.70 -2.40 -20.44
C SER A 4 -28.86 -2.62 -18.94
N ILE A 5 -28.08 -1.91 -18.12
CA ILE A 5 -28.26 -1.86 -16.67
C ILE A 5 -28.78 -0.46 -16.35
N GLU A 6 -30.06 -0.41 -15.99
CA GLU A 6 -30.76 0.80 -15.57
C GLU A 6 -30.20 1.32 -14.24
N SER A 7 -29.75 2.57 -14.24
CA SER A 7 -29.26 3.27 -13.06
C SER A 7 -30.44 3.90 -12.32
N THR A 8 -30.95 3.23 -11.30
CA THR A 8 -32.00 3.73 -10.41
C THR A 8 -31.50 4.92 -9.59
N ARG A 9 -31.80 6.14 -10.05
CA ARG A 9 -31.65 7.38 -9.28
C ARG A 9 -32.70 7.38 -8.16
N ARG A 10 -32.27 7.09 -6.93
CA ARG A 10 -33.10 7.35 -5.75
C ARG A 10 -32.98 8.81 -5.35
N VAL A 11 -33.96 9.60 -5.76
CA VAL A 11 -34.26 10.92 -5.20
C VAL A 11 -34.91 10.69 -3.84
N LEU A 12 -34.29 11.16 -2.75
CA LEU A 12 -34.97 11.28 -1.46
C LEU A 12 -35.15 12.76 -1.12
N ALA A 13 -36.41 13.12 -0.96
CA ALA A 13 -36.93 14.44 -0.69
C ALA A 13 -36.83 14.81 0.80
N ALA A 14 -36.88 16.12 1.03
CA ALA A 14 -36.73 16.85 2.27
C ALA A 14 -37.78 16.57 3.36
N VAL A 15 -37.34 16.69 4.63
CA VAL A 15 -38.07 17.16 5.82
C VAL A 15 -36.95 17.58 6.81
N GLY A 16 -36.91 18.68 7.56
CA GLY A 16 -37.80 19.77 7.90
C GLY A 16 -37.07 20.58 8.99
N ILE A 17 -37.36 21.87 9.08
CA ILE A 17 -36.71 22.90 9.91
C ILE A 17 -37.28 22.89 11.34
N GLY A 18 -36.45 23.20 12.35
CA GLY A 18 -36.89 23.74 13.66
C GLY A 18 -36.06 23.18 14.81
N GLY A 19 -35.53 23.95 15.77
CA GLY A 19 -35.53 25.38 16.03
C GLY A 19 -34.50 25.66 17.14
N LEU A 20 -33.99 26.90 17.20
CA LEU A 20 -33.15 27.38 18.30
C LEU A 20 -33.91 27.30 19.63
N LEU A 21 -33.20 26.99 20.73
CA LEU A 21 -33.28 27.71 22.01
C LEU A 21 -32.15 27.28 22.95
N ALA A 22 -31.62 28.28 23.65
CA ALA A 22 -30.42 28.28 24.47
C ALA A 22 -30.58 27.56 25.82
N ALA A 23 -29.53 26.91 26.29
CA ALA A 23 -29.04 26.92 27.68
C ALA A 23 -27.86 25.94 27.83
N GLY A 24 -26.94 26.28 28.73
CA GLY A 24 -25.62 25.65 28.88
C GLY A 24 -25.60 24.12 28.95
N ALA A 25 -24.89 23.54 27.99
CA ALA A 25 -24.16 22.31 28.18
C ALA A 25 -22.85 22.50 27.42
N ALA A 26 -21.71 22.37 28.10
CA ALA A 26 -20.43 22.14 27.44
C ALA A 26 -20.51 20.76 26.78
N ALA A 27 -21.25 20.65 25.68
CA ALA A 27 -21.17 19.52 24.80
C ALA A 27 -19.78 19.60 24.18
N THR A 28 -18.86 18.79 24.69
CA THR A 28 -17.64 18.43 23.99
C THR A 28 -18.08 18.00 22.60
N LEU A 29 -17.91 18.88 21.61
CA LEU A 29 -17.97 18.52 20.21
C LEU A 29 -16.89 17.46 20.03
N GLN A 30 -17.28 16.20 20.18
CA GLN A 30 -16.48 15.08 19.72
C GLN A 30 -16.38 15.31 18.22
N SER A 31 -15.24 15.87 17.80
CA SER A 31 -14.82 15.79 16.42
C SER A 31 -14.96 14.33 16.05
N ALA A 32 -15.87 14.04 15.12
CA ALA A 32 -15.98 12.73 14.51
C ALA A 32 -14.68 12.54 13.73
N ASN A 33 -13.63 12.08 14.44
CA ASN A 33 -12.41 11.64 13.82
C ASN A 33 -12.81 10.41 13.02
N ALA A 34 -13.00 10.60 11.71
CA ALA A 34 -13.05 9.49 10.78
C ALA A 34 -11.74 8.74 10.96
N GLN A 35 -11.77 7.66 11.75
CA GLN A 35 -10.63 6.82 12.01
C GLN A 35 -10.24 6.25 10.65
N ALA A 36 -9.12 6.73 10.09
CA ALA A 36 -8.59 6.21 8.85
C ALA A 36 -8.41 4.70 9.04
N ALA A 37 -9.20 3.90 8.33
CA ALA A 37 -9.18 2.48 8.53
C ALA A 37 -7.80 1.95 8.09
N ALA A 38 -7.10 1.31 9.04
CA ALA A 38 -5.70 0.92 8.87
C ALA A 38 -5.53 -0.07 7.72
N SER A 39 -4.54 0.19 6.87
CA SER A 39 -4.10 -0.77 5.86
C SER A 39 -3.05 -1.69 6.46
N THR A 40 -3.09 -2.96 6.09
CA THR A 40 -2.16 -3.99 6.55
C THR A 40 -1.59 -4.74 5.36
N ALA A 41 -0.31 -5.10 5.46
CA ALA A 41 0.36 -5.94 4.48
C ALA A 41 1.30 -6.91 5.19
N TYR A 42 1.32 -8.17 4.78
CA TYR A 42 2.29 -9.14 5.27
C TYR A 42 2.82 -10.07 4.18
N GLY A 43 4.06 -10.51 4.39
CA GLY A 43 4.85 -11.22 3.40
C GLY A 43 4.47 -12.68 3.32
N VAL A 44 4.68 -13.44 4.39
CA VAL A 44 4.36 -14.87 4.44
C VAL A 44 3.83 -15.27 5.80
N SER A 45 2.80 -16.10 5.82
CA SER A 45 2.39 -16.87 7.00
C SER A 45 2.24 -18.33 6.63
N ALA A 46 2.34 -19.22 7.60
CA ALA A 46 2.25 -20.66 7.38
C ALA A 46 1.47 -21.33 8.52
N SER A 47 0.68 -22.35 8.20
CA SER A 47 -0.08 -23.16 9.16
C SER A 47 -0.10 -24.63 8.72
N GLY A 48 -0.23 -25.54 9.70
CA GLY A 48 -0.15 -26.97 9.46
C GLY A 48 1.05 -27.57 10.19
N VAL A 49 1.80 -28.44 9.49
CA VAL A 49 2.98 -29.13 10.05
C VAL A 49 4.07 -28.16 10.53
N GLU A 50 4.18 -26.99 9.91
CA GLU A 50 5.03 -25.90 10.39
C GLU A 50 4.25 -24.59 10.42
N ALA A 51 3.84 -24.18 11.62
CA ALA A 51 3.20 -22.90 11.84
C ALA A 51 4.24 -21.78 11.87
N LYS A 52 4.00 -20.71 11.10
CA LYS A 52 4.83 -19.51 11.09
C LYS A 52 3.95 -18.28 11.08
N ALA A 53 4.19 -17.39 12.04
CA ALA A 53 3.52 -16.11 12.11
C ALA A 53 3.80 -15.27 10.86
N ALA A 54 2.89 -14.33 10.57
CA ALA A 54 2.99 -13.44 9.41
C ALA A 54 4.25 -12.57 9.48
N GLN A 55 5.18 -12.75 8.54
CA GLN A 55 6.44 -11.99 8.48
C GLN A 55 6.94 -11.77 7.05
N PRO A 56 7.58 -10.62 6.75
CA PRO A 56 7.45 -9.37 7.50
C PRO A 56 5.99 -8.86 7.47
N SER A 57 5.59 -8.06 8.45
CA SER A 57 4.24 -7.48 8.51
C SER A 57 4.29 -5.99 8.83
N VAL A 58 3.46 -5.19 8.16
CA VAL A 58 3.30 -3.76 8.41
C VAL A 58 1.81 -3.40 8.54
N SER A 59 1.53 -2.43 9.40
CA SER A 59 0.21 -1.83 9.56
C SER A 59 0.36 -0.32 9.66
N SER A 60 -0.46 0.42 8.90
CA SER A 60 -0.48 1.86 8.92
C SER A 60 -1.86 2.44 8.56
N ASP A 61 -2.29 3.40 9.35
CA ASP A 61 -3.46 4.25 9.15
C ASP A 61 -3.10 5.61 8.49
N GLY A 62 -1.81 5.87 8.28
CA GLY A 62 -1.33 7.17 7.79
C GLY A 62 -0.13 7.03 6.85
N ALA A 63 1.04 7.50 7.31
CA ALA A 63 2.26 7.49 6.53
C ALA A 63 2.62 6.07 6.05
N VAL A 64 3.20 5.99 4.85
CA VAL A 64 3.61 4.71 4.27
C VAL A 64 4.71 4.08 5.13
N LYS A 65 4.50 2.84 5.57
CA LYS A 65 5.50 1.99 6.20
C LYS A 65 5.87 0.86 5.26
N THR A 66 7.14 0.49 5.26
CA THR A 66 7.68 -0.61 4.45
C THR A 66 8.48 -1.57 5.31
N ALA A 67 8.41 -2.86 5.00
CA ALA A 67 9.32 -3.86 5.55
C ALA A 67 9.73 -4.84 4.45
N GLN A 68 10.91 -5.43 4.61
CA GLN A 68 11.49 -6.36 3.64
C GLN A 68 12.09 -7.56 4.35
N GLY A 69 12.29 -8.65 3.61
CA GLY A 69 13.02 -9.80 4.15
C GLY A 69 12.90 -11.06 3.31
N SER A 70 13.19 -12.17 3.95
CA SER A 70 13.04 -13.52 3.43
C SER A 70 12.56 -14.41 4.55
N VAL A 71 11.76 -15.41 4.23
CA VAL A 71 11.21 -16.36 5.20
C VAL A 71 11.34 -17.75 4.62
N ALA A 72 11.85 -18.70 5.41
CA ALA A 72 11.94 -20.10 5.03
C ALA A 72 11.35 -20.99 6.12
N GLY A 73 10.96 -22.19 5.71
CA GLY A 73 10.52 -23.27 6.55
C GLY A 73 10.88 -24.63 5.93
N MET A 74 10.36 -25.69 6.50
CA MET A 74 10.64 -27.06 6.10
C MET A 74 10.05 -27.33 4.72
N GLY A 75 10.93 -27.41 3.73
CA GLY A 75 10.55 -27.68 2.34
C GLY A 75 9.96 -26.49 1.60
N TRP A 76 10.01 -25.27 2.14
CA TRP A 76 9.59 -24.07 1.42
C TRP A 76 10.45 -22.85 1.79
N SER A 77 10.58 -21.91 0.85
CA SER A 77 11.25 -20.65 1.09
C SER A 77 10.68 -19.54 0.23
N VAL A 78 10.71 -18.32 0.75
CA VAL A 78 10.25 -17.12 0.06
C VAL A 78 11.29 -16.03 0.25
N SER A 79 11.71 -15.44 -0.87
CA SER A 79 12.75 -14.44 -0.91
C SER A 79 12.30 -13.19 -1.67
N GLY A 80 12.95 -12.06 -1.39
CA GLY A 80 12.58 -10.77 -1.98
C GLY A 80 11.22 -10.31 -1.48
N LEU A 81 10.89 -10.56 -0.21
CA LEU A 81 9.66 -10.05 0.38
C LEU A 81 9.77 -8.54 0.54
N THR A 82 8.77 -7.84 0.05
CA THR A 82 8.56 -6.41 0.29
C THR A 82 7.10 -6.21 0.62
N VAL A 83 6.83 -5.56 1.75
CA VAL A 83 5.48 -5.21 2.18
C VAL A 83 5.41 -3.73 2.47
N LYS A 84 4.29 -3.11 2.12
CA LYS A 84 4.05 -1.68 2.26
C LYS A 84 2.60 -1.44 2.66
N ALA A 85 2.38 -0.56 3.62
CA ALA A 85 1.03 -0.15 4.03
C ALA A 85 0.99 1.35 4.34
N GLY A 86 -0.07 2.02 3.91
CA GLY A 86 -0.37 3.43 4.19
C GLY A 86 -1.89 3.68 4.08
N ALA A 87 -2.33 4.92 4.30
CA ALA A 87 -3.75 5.27 4.20
C ALA A 87 -4.34 4.86 2.84
N GLY A 88 -5.29 3.92 2.85
CA GLY A 88 -5.97 3.43 1.63
C GLY A 88 -5.12 2.58 0.68
N LEU A 89 -3.87 2.28 1.02
CA LEU A 89 -2.91 1.56 0.16
C LEU A 89 -2.20 0.43 0.93
N ALA A 90 -2.17 -0.76 0.35
CA ALA A 90 -1.32 -1.85 0.83
C ALA A 90 -0.72 -2.61 -0.36
N GLU A 91 0.56 -2.94 -0.29
CA GLU A 91 1.27 -3.69 -1.32
C GLU A 91 2.08 -4.79 -0.64
N ALA A 92 2.07 -5.99 -1.19
CA ALA A 92 2.92 -7.07 -0.75
C ALA A 92 3.45 -7.79 -1.98
N SER A 93 4.74 -8.09 -2.02
CA SER A 93 5.38 -8.82 -3.10
C SER A 93 6.41 -9.80 -2.57
N ALA A 94 6.54 -10.92 -3.25
CA ALA A 94 7.58 -11.92 -3.07
C ALA A 94 8.28 -12.13 -4.42
N GLY A 95 9.60 -11.98 -4.47
CA GLY A 95 10.38 -12.13 -5.70
C GLY A 95 10.46 -13.58 -6.17
N ASN A 96 10.64 -14.52 -5.24
CA ASN A 96 10.68 -15.94 -5.56
C ASN A 96 10.12 -16.78 -4.42
N VAL A 97 9.13 -17.62 -4.75
CA VAL A 97 8.54 -18.61 -3.85
C VAL A 97 8.98 -20.00 -4.31
N VAL A 98 9.58 -20.77 -3.40
CA VAL A 98 10.01 -22.16 -3.65
C VAL A 98 9.30 -23.09 -2.70
N VAL A 99 8.71 -24.17 -3.21
CA VAL A 99 7.96 -25.16 -2.42
C VAL A 99 8.31 -26.55 -2.92
N ALA A 100 8.68 -27.45 -2.01
CA ALA A 100 9.16 -28.80 -2.30
C ALA A 100 10.28 -28.82 -3.38
N GLY A 101 11.20 -27.85 -3.32
CA GLY A 101 12.30 -27.70 -4.28
C GLY A 101 11.89 -27.14 -5.65
N ARG A 102 10.62 -26.77 -5.87
CA ARG A 102 10.14 -26.15 -7.11
C ARG A 102 9.94 -24.66 -6.94
N ALA A 103 10.49 -23.87 -7.87
CA ALA A 103 10.22 -22.45 -7.94
C ALA A 103 8.84 -22.19 -8.57
N LEU A 104 7.96 -21.55 -7.81
CA LEU A 104 6.65 -21.09 -8.27
C LEU A 104 6.73 -19.72 -8.96
N GLY A 105 7.78 -18.96 -8.69
CA GLY A 105 8.00 -17.63 -9.24
C GLY A 105 7.55 -16.50 -8.31
N ALA A 106 7.37 -15.31 -8.88
CA ALA A 106 7.01 -14.11 -8.14
C ALA A 106 5.51 -14.04 -7.85
N VAL A 107 5.18 -13.46 -6.71
CA VAL A 107 3.81 -13.23 -6.24
C VAL A 107 3.69 -11.77 -5.83
N SER A 108 2.59 -11.11 -6.16
CA SER A 108 2.29 -9.77 -5.68
C SER A 108 0.80 -9.57 -5.48
N ALA A 109 0.45 -8.86 -4.41
CA ALA A 109 -0.88 -8.37 -4.17
C ALA A 109 -0.83 -6.87 -3.86
N THR A 110 -1.83 -6.15 -4.36
CA THR A 110 -1.98 -4.71 -4.17
C THR A 110 -3.41 -4.42 -3.77
N CYS A 111 -3.59 -3.56 -2.79
CA CYS A 111 -4.87 -3.03 -2.37
C CYS A 111 -4.82 -1.52 -2.51
N ALA A 112 -5.76 -0.96 -3.25
CA ALA A 112 -5.94 0.48 -3.39
C ALA A 112 -7.42 0.81 -3.21
N ASP A 113 -7.73 1.68 -2.26
CA ASP A 113 -9.10 2.14 -1.98
C ASP A 113 -10.12 1.01 -1.78
N GLY A 114 -9.69 -0.03 -1.07
CA GLY A 114 -10.49 -1.23 -0.79
C GLY A 114 -10.60 -2.22 -1.96
N VAL A 115 -9.92 -1.96 -3.08
CA VAL A 115 -9.88 -2.85 -4.24
C VAL A 115 -8.58 -3.64 -4.22
N THR A 116 -8.68 -4.96 -4.06
CA THR A 116 -7.52 -5.85 -4.12
C THR A 116 -7.29 -6.39 -5.53
N SER A 117 -6.04 -6.47 -5.91
CA SER A 117 -5.56 -7.06 -7.15
C SER A 117 -4.41 -7.99 -6.84
N TYR A 118 -4.34 -9.10 -7.56
CA TYR A 118 -3.37 -10.15 -7.33
C TYR A 118 -2.71 -10.55 -8.64
N LYS A 119 -1.41 -10.85 -8.57
CA LYS A 119 -0.62 -11.47 -9.64
C LYS A 119 0.23 -12.56 -9.03
N GLY A 120 0.23 -13.72 -9.68
CA GLY A 120 1.07 -14.82 -9.28
C GLY A 120 0.73 -16.08 -10.07
N PRO A 121 1.49 -17.15 -9.85
CA PRO A 121 1.28 -18.42 -10.49
C PRO A 121 -0.05 -19.04 -10.03
N ASN A 122 -0.68 -19.80 -10.93
CA ASN A 122 -1.78 -20.68 -10.61
C ASN A 122 -1.34 -22.09 -10.98
N VAL A 123 -1.06 -22.91 -9.98
CA VAL A 123 -0.47 -24.24 -10.15
C VAL A 123 -1.37 -25.24 -9.46
N THR A 124 -1.82 -26.24 -10.20
CA THR A 124 -2.60 -27.34 -9.63
C THR A 124 -1.91 -28.65 -10.02
N GLU A 125 -1.23 -29.25 -9.06
CA GLU A 125 -0.58 -30.55 -9.16
C GLU A 125 -1.18 -31.52 -8.13
N ALA A 126 -0.88 -32.82 -8.26
CA ALA A 126 -1.45 -33.87 -7.40
C ALA A 126 -1.20 -33.66 -5.90
N LYS A 127 -0.08 -33.02 -5.52
CA LYS A 127 0.30 -32.77 -4.12
C LYS A 127 0.52 -31.30 -3.78
N LEU A 128 0.31 -30.40 -4.74
CA LEU A 128 0.57 -28.97 -4.58
C LEU A 128 -0.54 -28.18 -5.26
N LYS A 129 -1.24 -27.35 -4.50
CA LYS A 129 -2.26 -26.44 -5.02
C LYS A 129 -1.89 -25.01 -4.69
N VAL A 130 -1.78 -24.17 -5.70
CA VAL A 130 -1.51 -22.74 -5.59
C VAL A 130 -2.73 -22.03 -6.16
N SER A 131 -3.49 -21.38 -5.29
CA SER A 131 -4.61 -20.55 -5.68
C SER A 131 -4.31 -19.09 -5.35
N SER A 132 -4.74 -18.20 -6.24
CA SER A 132 -4.92 -16.79 -5.91
C SER A 132 -6.14 -16.70 -4.99
N GLY A 133 -5.91 -16.57 -3.68
CA GLY A 133 -6.96 -16.53 -2.67
C GLY A 133 -7.81 -15.28 -2.87
N GLY A 134 -9.11 -15.48 -3.11
CA GLY A 134 -10.10 -14.46 -3.50
C GLY A 134 -10.36 -13.36 -2.49
N GLY A 135 -9.34 -12.59 -2.13
CA GLY A 135 -9.51 -11.41 -1.29
C GLY A 135 -8.25 -10.60 -1.02
N ALA A 136 -7.05 -11.19 -1.04
CA ALA A 136 -5.87 -10.45 -0.54
C ALA A 136 -4.47 -11.01 -0.86
N GLY A 137 -4.29 -12.26 -1.33
CA GLY A 137 -2.95 -12.86 -1.52
C GLY A 137 -2.95 -14.27 -2.11
N ALA A 138 -1.79 -14.92 -2.19
CA ALA A 138 -1.65 -16.30 -2.66
C ALA A 138 -1.86 -17.30 -1.51
N THR A 139 -2.56 -18.39 -1.79
CA THR A 139 -2.65 -19.54 -0.89
C THR A 139 -2.00 -20.74 -1.57
N ILE A 140 -0.98 -21.29 -0.92
CA ILE A 140 -0.26 -22.49 -1.36
C ILE A 140 -0.58 -23.60 -0.37
N GLN A 141 -1.15 -24.69 -0.86
CA GLN A 141 -1.48 -25.87 -0.07
C GLN A 141 -0.61 -27.03 -0.54
N ILE A 142 0.11 -27.63 0.41
CA ILE A 142 0.80 -28.90 0.23
C ILE A 142 -0.15 -29.98 0.74
N LEU A 143 -0.53 -30.92 -0.11
CA LEU A 143 -1.48 -31.97 0.23
C LEU A 143 -0.77 -33.18 0.82
N GLY A 144 -1.36 -33.73 1.90
CA GLY A 144 -0.98 -35.01 2.49
C GLY A 144 -1.44 -36.20 1.66
N ALA A 145 -1.11 -37.40 2.14
CA ALA A 145 -1.48 -38.66 1.47
C ALA A 145 -3.00 -38.86 1.34
N ASP A 146 -3.76 -38.28 2.26
CA ASP A 146 -5.23 -38.28 2.31
C ASP A 146 -5.87 -37.18 1.46
N GLY A 147 -5.07 -36.41 0.69
CA GLY A 147 -5.54 -35.36 -0.20
C GLY A 147 -5.99 -34.07 0.52
N LYS A 148 -5.82 -33.99 1.84
CA LYS A 148 -6.08 -32.78 2.64
C LYS A 148 -4.83 -31.91 2.73
N ALA A 149 -5.01 -30.62 2.99
CA ALA A 149 -3.89 -29.71 3.20
C ALA A 149 -3.13 -30.08 4.47
N ALA A 150 -1.89 -30.57 4.32
CA ALA A 150 -0.97 -30.82 5.42
C ALA A 150 -0.23 -29.53 5.83
N GLN A 151 0.01 -28.65 4.85
CA GLN A 151 0.60 -27.34 5.06
C GLN A 151 -0.12 -26.31 4.20
N THR A 152 -0.46 -25.17 4.79
CA THR A 152 -0.97 -24.00 4.08
C THR A 152 0.01 -22.85 4.27
N ILE A 153 0.47 -22.26 3.18
CA ILE A 153 1.37 -21.10 3.16
C ILE A 153 0.61 -19.97 2.46
N THR A 154 0.47 -18.84 3.14
CA THR A 154 -0.15 -17.66 2.57
C THR A 154 0.93 -16.63 2.25
N VAL A 155 0.98 -16.15 1.03
CA VAL A 155 2.06 -15.25 0.55
C VAL A 155 1.46 -13.96 -0.02
N ALA A 156 2.13 -12.85 0.26
CA ALA A 156 1.81 -11.51 -0.21
C ALA A 156 0.36 -11.14 0.06
N VAL A 157 0.00 -10.93 1.33
CA VAL A 157 -1.36 -10.62 1.74
C VAL A 157 -1.50 -9.14 2.05
N VAL A 158 -2.56 -8.52 1.51
CA VAL A 158 -2.88 -7.11 1.70
C VAL A 158 -4.32 -6.90 2.10
N SER A 159 -4.56 -5.94 2.98
CA SER A 159 -5.89 -5.45 3.29
C SER A 159 -5.83 -3.93 3.41
N CYS A 160 -6.77 -3.24 2.80
CA CYS A 160 -6.91 -1.80 2.91
C CYS A 160 -8.39 -1.47 2.89
N ALA A 161 -8.78 -0.43 3.61
CA ALA A 161 -10.12 0.10 3.50
C ALA A 161 -10.23 1.04 2.31
N LYS A 162 -11.46 1.25 1.84
CA LYS A 162 -11.77 2.38 0.96
C LYS A 162 -11.43 3.67 1.71
N GLY A 163 -10.54 4.49 1.15
CA GLY A 163 -10.19 5.77 1.76
C GLY A 163 -11.46 6.59 2.01
N SER A 164 -11.70 6.98 3.25
CA SER A 164 -12.68 8.03 3.54
C SER A 164 -12.04 9.34 3.08
N VAL A 165 -12.50 9.89 1.96
CA VAL A 165 -12.19 11.27 1.59
C VAL A 165 -12.67 12.12 2.77
N PRO A 166 -11.81 12.94 3.39
CA PRO A 166 -12.27 13.89 4.41
C PRO A 166 -13.43 14.69 3.80
N PRO A 167 -14.50 15.01 4.55
CA PRO A 167 -15.51 15.91 4.01
C PRO A 167 -14.79 17.16 3.54
N THR A 168 -14.90 17.49 2.26
CA THR A 168 -14.43 18.76 1.72
C THR A 168 -15.18 19.83 2.51
N THR A 169 -14.52 20.43 3.49
CA THR A 169 -15.02 21.66 4.10
C THR A 169 -14.96 22.70 2.98
N THR A 170 -16.11 22.99 2.39
CA THR A 170 -16.25 24.14 1.50
C THR A 170 -15.74 25.35 2.28
N PRO A 171 -14.70 26.07 1.81
CA PRO A 171 -14.32 27.33 2.42
C PRO A 171 -15.57 28.23 2.46
N PRO A 172 -15.82 28.98 3.54
CA PRO A 172 -16.91 29.93 3.54
C PRO A 172 -16.71 30.88 2.36
N THR A 173 -17.69 30.92 1.45
CA THR A 173 -17.78 31.92 0.41
C THR A 173 -17.93 33.26 1.10
N THR A 174 -16.81 33.95 1.32
CA THR A 174 -16.82 35.34 1.75
C THR A 174 -17.21 36.16 0.52
N THR A 175 -18.48 36.54 0.45
CA THR A 175 -18.91 37.64 -0.43
C THR A 175 -18.11 38.88 -0.02
N PRO A 176 -17.28 39.46 -0.91
CA PRO A 176 -16.59 40.70 -0.60
C PRO A 176 -17.62 41.81 -0.34
N PRO A 177 -17.49 42.60 0.74
CA PRO A 177 -18.28 43.80 0.92
C PRO A 177 -18.05 44.77 -0.24
N ALA A 178 -19.12 45.45 -0.65
CA ALA A 178 -19.13 46.41 -1.75
C ALA A 178 -18.03 47.49 -1.60
N THR A 179 -17.36 47.72 -2.72
CA THR A 179 -16.32 48.71 -2.96
C THR A 179 -16.76 50.12 -2.55
N THR A 180 -16.08 50.73 -1.57
CA THR A 180 -16.11 52.18 -1.38
C THR A 180 -14.78 52.79 -1.81
N THR A 181 -14.92 53.79 -2.67
CA THR A 181 -13.90 54.55 -3.39
C THR A 181 -12.87 55.22 -2.46
N PRO A 182 -11.57 55.14 -2.74
CA PRO A 182 -10.58 56.10 -2.24
C PRO A 182 -10.35 57.24 -3.24
N PRO A 183 -10.17 58.49 -2.80
CA PRO A 183 -9.82 59.60 -3.69
C PRO A 183 -8.34 59.53 -4.11
N ALA A 184 -8.09 60.04 -5.31
CA ALA A 184 -6.80 60.14 -5.95
C ALA A 184 -5.82 61.08 -5.22
N SER A 185 -4.53 60.72 -5.17
CA SER A 185 -3.44 61.70 -5.22
C SER A 185 -2.07 61.09 -5.58
N THR A 186 -1.54 61.64 -6.67
CA THR A 186 -0.12 61.89 -7.05
C THR A 186 0.91 60.77 -7.24
N PRO A 187 1.66 60.80 -8.37
CA PRO A 187 2.78 59.89 -8.64
C PRO A 187 4.14 60.48 -8.18
N PRO A 188 5.13 59.62 -7.91
CA PRO A 188 6.50 59.97 -8.24
C PRO A 188 7.15 58.98 -9.21
N THR A 189 7.83 59.61 -10.14
CA THR A 189 8.77 59.16 -11.15
C THR A 189 9.85 58.23 -10.60
N GLY A 190 10.10 57.11 -11.29
CA GLY A 190 11.22 56.22 -11.04
C GLY A 190 11.33 55.16 -12.12
N GLN A 191 12.03 55.49 -13.21
CA GLN A 191 12.38 54.57 -14.30
C GLN A 191 13.66 53.76 -13.93
N PRO A 192 14.14 52.83 -14.78
CA PRO A 192 13.98 51.39 -14.67
C PRO A 192 15.29 50.67 -14.24
N THR A 193 15.20 49.48 -13.64
CA THR A 193 16.37 48.58 -13.59
C THR A 193 15.96 47.15 -13.91
N GLN A 194 16.18 46.81 -15.18
CA GLN A 194 16.69 45.58 -15.76
C GLN A 194 16.29 44.20 -15.16
N PRO A 195 15.78 43.27 -15.99
CA PRO A 195 15.59 41.88 -15.60
C PRO A 195 16.90 41.08 -15.73
N PRO A 196 17.33 40.30 -14.72
CA PRO A 196 18.26 39.22 -14.98
C PRO A 196 17.49 38.02 -15.56
N THR A 197 17.69 37.84 -16.86
CA THR A 197 17.61 36.56 -17.55
C THR A 197 18.50 35.53 -16.87
N SER A 198 17.90 34.44 -16.40
CA SER A 198 18.61 33.16 -16.30
C SER A 198 17.59 32.01 -16.32
N SER A 199 17.40 31.44 -17.51
CA SER A 199 16.79 30.13 -17.71
C SER A 199 17.53 29.09 -16.86
N PRO A 200 16.85 28.20 -16.12
CA PRO A 200 17.51 27.04 -15.56
C PRO A 200 17.94 26.11 -16.69
N LYS A 201 19.26 26.01 -16.89
CA LYS A 201 19.93 25.02 -17.72
C LYS A 201 19.49 23.61 -17.29
N PRO A 202 18.98 22.75 -18.17
CA PRO A 202 18.71 21.36 -17.84
C PRO A 202 20.03 20.67 -17.49
N THR A 203 20.13 20.16 -16.27
CA THR A 203 21.23 19.29 -15.85
C THR A 203 21.20 18.03 -16.70
N GLN A 204 22.30 17.81 -17.44
CA GLN A 204 22.51 16.61 -18.24
C GLN A 204 22.46 15.38 -17.33
N LYS A 205 21.59 14.44 -17.70
CA LYS A 205 21.54 13.08 -17.19
C LYS A 205 22.87 12.38 -17.51
N PRO A 206 23.62 11.81 -16.54
CA PRO A 206 24.70 10.90 -16.87
C PRO A 206 24.10 9.67 -17.55
N SER A 207 24.35 9.52 -18.84
CA SER A 207 24.19 8.25 -19.54
C SER A 207 25.35 7.35 -19.11
N GLY A 208 25.17 6.70 -17.96
CA GLY A 208 26.02 5.60 -17.54
C GLY A 208 25.36 4.29 -17.95
N THR A 209 25.95 3.61 -18.93
CA THR A 209 25.68 2.19 -19.18
C THR A 209 25.86 1.43 -17.86
N PRO A 210 24.91 0.57 -17.43
CA PRO A 210 25.10 -0.24 -16.24
C PRO A 210 26.30 -1.15 -16.45
N VAL A 211 27.40 -0.90 -15.72
CA VAL A 211 28.51 -1.84 -15.63
C VAL A 211 27.96 -3.08 -14.91
N PRO A 212 28.12 -4.31 -15.46
CA PRO A 212 27.69 -5.51 -14.77
C PRO A 212 28.38 -5.57 -13.41
N GLN A 213 27.58 -5.65 -12.34
CA GLN A 213 28.09 -5.80 -10.98
C GLN A 213 28.88 -7.10 -10.91
N GLN A 214 30.20 -6.98 -10.79
CA GLN A 214 31.08 -8.10 -10.53
C GLN A 214 30.66 -8.75 -9.21
N PRO A 215 30.37 -10.06 -9.17
CA PRO A 215 30.02 -10.75 -7.94
C PRO A 215 31.09 -10.51 -6.87
N ALA A 216 30.66 -10.25 -5.64
CA ALA A 216 31.55 -10.06 -4.51
C ALA A 216 32.51 -11.27 -4.40
N PRO A 217 33.82 -11.04 -4.14
CA PRO A 217 34.77 -12.12 -3.90
C PRO A 217 34.25 -13.04 -2.79
N LYS A 218 34.37 -14.36 -2.99
CA LYS A 218 34.02 -15.34 -1.94
C LYS A 218 34.87 -15.03 -0.69
N PRO A 219 34.26 -15.03 0.52
CA PRO A 219 35.03 -14.94 1.75
C PRO A 219 36.10 -16.04 1.78
N GLN A 220 37.36 -15.64 1.82
CA GLN A 220 38.45 -16.58 2.05
C GLN A 220 38.43 -16.97 3.53
N LEU A 221 38.20 -18.25 3.80
CA LEU A 221 38.45 -18.82 5.12
C LEU A 221 39.95 -18.72 5.39
N GLN A 222 40.34 -17.91 6.38
CA GLN A 222 41.71 -17.91 6.86
C GLN A 222 42.01 -19.27 7.49
N GLU A 223 43.08 -19.93 7.03
CA GLU A 223 43.60 -21.14 7.67
C GLU A 223 43.94 -20.82 9.13
N GLY A 224 43.25 -21.46 10.06
CA GLY A 224 43.44 -21.27 11.51
C GLY A 224 42.15 -21.19 12.33
N HIS A 225 40.99 -21.01 11.69
CA HIS A 225 39.71 -20.99 12.39
C HIS A 225 38.93 -22.30 12.15
N HIS A 226 38.98 -23.21 13.12
CA HIS A 226 38.10 -24.37 13.13
C HIS A 226 36.65 -23.93 13.33
N PRO A 227 35.67 -24.50 12.60
CA PRO A 227 34.27 -24.23 12.86
C PRO A 227 33.90 -24.72 14.26
N VAL A 228 33.33 -23.82 15.08
CA VAL A 228 32.74 -24.17 16.36
C VAL A 228 31.45 -24.92 16.07
N THR A 229 31.47 -26.24 16.26
CA THR A 229 30.25 -27.05 16.30
C THR A 229 29.50 -26.73 17.58
N GLY A 230 28.33 -26.10 17.45
CA GLY A 230 27.31 -25.98 18.49
C GLY A 230 26.06 -26.69 18.04
#